data_AF-A0A067KIH7-F1
#
_entry.id   AF-A0A067KIH7-F1
#
_cell.length_a   1.000
_cell.length_b   1.000
_cell.length_c   1.000
_cell.angle_alpha   90.00
_cell.angle_beta   90.00
_cell.angle_gamma   90.00
#
_symmetry.space_group_name_H-M   'P 1'
#
loop_
_entity.id
_entity.type
_entity.pdbx_description
1 polymer ?
#
loop_
_entity_poly.entity_id
_entity_poly.type
_entity_poly.pdbx_seq_one_letter_code
_entity_poly.pdbx_strand_id
1 'polypeptide(L)'
;MAIPLAIGLKALFLILCCAMVVTLIYTISIDGLPFRKDLLTPWMAATLVDFYINVVPLAAWTFYKESNCVSAIIWIILLVCFGSITTCFYIFIQFLKLSPQESLQDPMYHVLLHHAKKDAVEYKRKASPVVAARIGFSILGCLMLGTLIYTLVTDGSPFRKELFTPWMAATLVDFYINVVALSVWVAYKESSFISAVLWIILLICFGSITTCVYIVEQLFQLTSQDPLYLVLLNKDNRAENRYERT
;
A
#
# COMPACT_ATOMS: atom_id res chain seq x y z
N MET A 1 15.36 -21.17 -3.36
CA MET A 1 13.95 -20.77 -3.64
C MET A 1 13.75 -19.26 -3.82
N ALA A 2 14.76 -18.40 -3.61
CA ALA A 2 14.58 -16.93 -3.73
C ALA A 2 14.60 -16.37 -5.17
N ILE A 3 15.38 -16.97 -6.09
CA ILE A 3 15.38 -16.58 -7.52
C ILE A 3 13.97 -16.64 -8.16
N PRO A 4 13.18 -17.73 -8.02
CA PRO A 4 11.86 -17.78 -8.62
C PRO A 4 10.89 -16.78 -7.98
N LEU A 5 11.07 -16.40 -6.72
CA LEU A 5 10.23 -15.42 -6.05
C LEU A 5 10.44 -14.01 -6.62
N ALA A 6 11.69 -13.55 -6.72
CA ALA A 6 11.99 -12.21 -7.23
C ALA A 6 11.57 -12.05 -8.71
N ILE A 7 11.78 -13.09 -9.53
CA ILE A 7 11.32 -13.11 -10.93
C ILE A 7 9.79 -13.13 -10.99
N GLY A 8 9.14 -13.94 -10.15
CA GLY A 8 7.68 -14.00 -10.05
C GLY A 8 7.05 -12.66 -9.68
N LEU A 9 7.61 -11.96 -8.68
CA LEU A 9 7.13 -10.64 -8.27
C LEU A 9 7.36 -9.58 -9.34
N LYS A 10 8.50 -9.59 -10.04
CA LYS A 10 8.74 -8.72 -11.20
C LYS A 10 7.67 -8.93 -12.27
N ALA A 11 7.42 -10.18 -12.64
CA ALA A 11 6.41 -10.51 -13.64
C ALA A 11 5.00 -10.10 -13.18
N LEU A 12 4.64 -10.37 -11.92
CA LEU A 12 3.36 -9.99 -11.33
C LEU A 12 3.11 -8.49 -11.46
N PHE A 13 4.01 -7.65 -10.93
CA PHE A 13 3.80 -6.20 -10.95
C PHE A 13 3.86 -5.62 -12.36
N LEU A 14 4.65 -6.20 -13.28
CA LEU A 14 4.63 -5.79 -14.69
C LEU A 14 3.27 -6.10 -15.35
N ILE A 15 2.74 -7.31 -15.14
CA ILE A 15 1.44 -7.72 -15.67
C ILE A 15 0.32 -6.84 -15.10
N LEU A 16 0.31 -6.58 -13.79
CA LEU A 16 -0.68 -5.72 -13.16
C LEU A 16 -0.61 -4.28 -13.65
N CYS A 17 0.60 -3.74 -13.85
CA CYS A 17 0.80 -2.43 -14.46
C CYS A 17 0.19 -2.37 -15.88
N CYS A 18 0.50 -3.36 -16.73
CA CYS A 18 -0.07 -3.46 -18.07
C CYS A 18 -1.60 -3.60 -18.04
N ALA A 19 -2.13 -4.44 -17.15
CA ALA A 19 -3.57 -4.65 -17.00
C ALA A 19 -4.30 -3.36 -16.63
N MET A 20 -3.75 -2.56 -15.71
CA MET A 20 -4.35 -1.27 -15.34
C MET A 20 -4.28 -0.26 -16.49
N VAL A 21 -3.16 -0.19 -17.22
CA VAL A 21 -3.04 0.68 -18.42
C VAL A 21 -4.09 0.30 -19.47
N VAL A 22 -4.25 -0.99 -19.77
CA VAL A 22 -5.27 -1.48 -20.71
C VAL A 22 -6.68 -1.13 -20.21
N THR A 23 -6.93 -1.30 -18.91
CA THR A 23 -8.23 -0.95 -18.29
C THR A 23 -8.54 0.53 -18.45
N LEU A 24 -7.57 1.43 -18.21
CA LEU A 24 -7.75 2.87 -18.40
C LEU A 24 -7.99 3.22 -19.87
N ILE A 25 -7.15 2.71 -20.80
CA ILE A 25 -7.31 2.99 -22.23
C ILE A 25 -8.68 2.54 -22.71
N TYR A 26 -9.08 1.32 -22.34
CA TYR A 26 -10.38 0.77 -22.69
C TYR A 26 -11.52 1.65 -22.15
N THR A 27 -11.50 1.97 -20.85
CA THR A 27 -12.54 2.77 -20.18
C THR A 27 -12.65 4.16 -20.79
N ILE A 28 -11.51 4.83 -21.04
CA ILE A 28 -11.47 6.14 -21.69
C ILE A 28 -12.04 6.06 -23.11
N SER A 29 -11.76 4.98 -23.83
CA SER A 29 -12.22 4.80 -25.21
C SER A 29 -13.75 4.60 -25.31
N ILE A 30 -14.36 3.96 -24.30
CA ILE A 30 -15.81 3.67 -24.33
C ILE A 30 -16.66 4.68 -23.57
N ASP A 31 -16.11 5.33 -22.54
CA ASP A 31 -16.89 6.16 -21.59
C ASP A 31 -16.29 7.57 -21.41
N GLY A 32 -15.25 7.92 -22.17
CA GLY A 32 -14.62 9.23 -22.12
C GLY A 32 -13.83 9.47 -20.82
N LEU A 33 -13.60 10.73 -20.45
CA LEU A 33 -12.77 11.09 -19.30
C LEU A 33 -13.46 10.87 -17.94
N PRO A 34 -12.70 10.61 -16.86
CA PRO A 34 -13.26 10.33 -15.53
C PRO A 34 -13.79 11.55 -14.79
N PHE A 35 -13.44 12.76 -15.23
CA PHE A 35 -13.70 14.00 -14.49
C PHE A 35 -15.12 14.53 -14.75
N ARG A 36 -16.13 13.73 -14.41
CA ARG A 36 -17.55 14.07 -14.56
C ARG A 36 -18.29 13.91 -13.23
N LYS A 37 -19.17 14.86 -12.91
CA LYS A 37 -19.87 14.90 -11.60
C LYS A 37 -20.85 13.74 -11.41
N ASP A 38 -21.45 13.27 -12.49
CA ASP A 38 -22.37 12.13 -12.52
C ASP A 38 -21.71 10.81 -12.10
N LEU A 39 -20.39 10.69 -12.28
CA LEU A 39 -19.64 9.51 -11.84
C LEU A 39 -19.38 9.50 -10.32
N LEU A 40 -19.41 10.67 -9.67
CA LEU A 40 -19.10 10.81 -8.24
C LEU A 40 -20.32 10.50 -7.36
N THR A 41 -20.87 9.30 -7.52
CA THR A 41 -21.93 8.77 -6.66
C THR A 41 -21.42 8.58 -5.22
N PRO A 42 -22.31 8.47 -4.22
CA PRO A 42 -21.89 8.24 -2.83
C PRO A 42 -20.96 7.02 -2.67
N TRP A 43 -21.26 5.94 -3.39
CA TRP A 43 -20.40 4.76 -3.40
C TRP A 43 -19.08 4.97 -4.14
N MET A 44 -19.06 5.72 -5.26
CA MET A 44 -17.78 6.07 -5.90
C MET A 44 -16.90 6.88 -4.95
N ALA A 45 -17.47 7.88 -4.28
CA ALA A 45 -16.75 8.69 -3.31
C ALA A 45 -16.19 7.83 -2.16
N ALA A 46 -16.99 6.91 -1.61
CA ALA A 46 -16.55 5.98 -0.57
C ALA A 46 -15.39 5.08 -1.06
N THR A 47 -15.48 4.54 -2.28
CA THR A 47 -14.40 3.74 -2.90
C THR A 47 -13.13 4.56 -3.09
N LEU A 48 -13.24 5.83 -3.49
CA LEU A 48 -12.08 6.72 -3.63
C LEU A 48 -11.44 7.03 -2.26
N VAL A 49 -12.23 7.25 -1.22
CA VAL A 49 -11.72 7.41 0.15
C VAL A 49 -10.95 6.16 0.57
N ASP A 50 -11.53 4.97 0.38
CA ASP A 50 -10.89 3.68 0.68
C ASP A 50 -9.56 3.53 -0.07
N PHE A 51 -9.60 3.79 -1.37
CA PHE A 51 -8.44 3.77 -2.26
C PHE A 51 -7.31 4.66 -1.76
N TYR A 52 -7.58 5.92 -1.48
CA TYR A 52 -6.53 6.85 -1.06
C TYR A 52 -5.97 6.53 0.32
N ILE A 53 -6.76 5.98 1.24
CA ILE A 53 -6.23 5.49 2.52
C ILE A 53 -5.25 4.35 2.29
N ASN A 54 -5.50 3.44 1.34
CA ASN A 54 -4.55 2.40 0.95
C ASN A 54 -3.31 2.94 0.23
N VAL A 55 -3.40 4.11 -0.43
CA VAL A 55 -2.24 4.79 -1.02
C VAL A 55 -1.33 5.42 0.05
N VAL A 56 -1.87 5.85 1.20
CA VAL A 56 -1.06 6.45 2.29
C VAL A 56 0.14 5.59 2.72
N PRO A 57 0.00 4.30 3.08
CA PRO A 57 1.14 3.48 3.46
C PRO A 57 2.14 3.25 2.31
N LEU A 58 1.65 3.17 1.06
CA LEU A 58 2.51 3.07 -0.12
C LEU A 58 3.33 4.35 -0.32
N ALA A 59 2.70 5.52 -0.21
CA ALA A 59 3.35 6.82 -0.28
C ALA A 59 4.36 7.02 0.86
N ALA A 60 4.02 6.59 2.08
CA ALA A 60 4.94 6.63 3.22
C ALA A 60 6.16 5.73 3.00
N TRP A 61 5.97 4.54 2.43
CA TRP A 61 7.06 3.65 2.04
C TRP A 61 7.92 4.26 0.93
N THR A 62 7.33 4.80 -0.12
CA THR A 62 8.05 5.50 -1.20
C THR A 62 8.86 6.67 -0.66
N PHE A 63 8.31 7.48 0.24
CA PHE A 63 9.04 8.58 0.88
C PHE A 63 10.23 8.09 1.70
N TYR A 64 10.08 6.97 2.41
CA TYR A 64 11.17 6.33 3.15
C TYR A 64 12.24 5.74 2.21
N LYS A 65 11.82 5.14 1.09
CA LYS A 65 12.69 4.44 0.14
C LYS A 65 13.50 5.40 -0.73
N GLU A 66 13.00 6.60 -1.02
CA GLU A 66 13.71 7.60 -1.82
C GLU A 66 14.75 8.39 -1.00
N SER A 67 15.97 8.52 -1.52
CA SER A 67 17.03 9.32 -0.87
C SER A 67 16.82 10.82 -1.06
N ASN A 68 16.27 11.22 -2.21
CA ASN A 68 16.00 12.61 -2.55
C ASN A 68 14.53 12.96 -2.29
N CYS A 69 14.29 13.99 -1.48
CA CYS A 69 12.96 14.50 -1.17
C CYS A 69 12.18 14.91 -2.43
N VAL A 70 12.84 15.51 -3.43
CA VAL A 70 12.18 15.90 -4.68
C VAL A 70 11.69 14.68 -5.45
N SER A 71 12.51 13.62 -5.53
CA SER A 71 12.13 12.34 -6.15
C SER A 71 10.94 11.73 -5.42
N ALA A 72 10.98 11.70 -4.07
CA ALA A 72 9.89 11.21 -3.24
C ALA A 72 8.57 11.95 -3.53
N ILE A 73 8.60 13.28 -3.58
CA ILE A 73 7.43 14.11 -3.86
C ILE A 73 6.89 13.83 -5.26
N ILE A 74 7.75 13.72 -6.27
CA ILE A 74 7.33 13.37 -7.64
C ILE A 74 6.62 12.02 -7.65
N TRP A 75 7.19 10.99 -7.02
CA TRP A 75 6.57 9.68 -6.95
C TRP A 75 5.24 9.69 -6.20
N ILE A 76 5.12 10.46 -5.12
CA ILE A 76 3.85 10.60 -4.38
C ILE A 76 2.79 11.27 -5.25
N ILE A 77 3.14 12.32 -6.01
CA ILE A 77 2.22 12.95 -6.97
C ILE A 77 1.78 11.92 -8.01
N LEU A 78 2.71 11.13 -8.55
CA LEU A 78 2.39 10.06 -9.49
C LEU A 78 1.47 8.99 -8.87
N LEU A 79 1.69 8.59 -7.62
CA LEU A 79 0.81 7.64 -6.90
C LEU A 79 -0.60 8.18 -6.75
N VAL A 80 -0.75 9.47 -6.43
CA VAL A 80 -2.07 10.09 -6.25
C VAL A 80 -2.80 10.24 -7.59
N CYS A 81 -2.08 10.55 -8.67
CA CYS A 81 -2.65 10.80 -9.99
C CYS A 81 -2.91 9.52 -10.81
N PHE A 82 -2.01 8.54 -10.73
CA PHE A 82 -2.04 7.33 -11.57
C PHE A 82 -2.26 6.04 -10.78
N GLY A 83 -2.39 6.13 -9.46
CA GLY A 83 -2.79 5.00 -8.64
C GLY A 83 -1.87 3.80 -8.77
N SER A 84 -2.47 2.63 -8.97
CA SER A 84 -1.79 1.34 -9.03
C SER A 84 -0.82 1.18 -10.20
N ILE A 85 -0.93 1.98 -11.29
CA ILE A 85 0.09 2.01 -12.34
C ILE A 85 1.43 2.43 -11.73
N THR A 86 1.41 3.52 -10.95
CA THR A 86 2.63 4.02 -10.30
C THR A 86 3.09 3.07 -9.21
N THR A 87 2.18 2.51 -8.40
CA THR A 87 2.52 1.49 -7.39
C THR A 87 3.27 0.33 -8.01
N CYS A 88 2.70 -0.29 -9.05
CA CYS A 88 3.28 -1.44 -9.73
C CYS A 88 4.60 -1.09 -10.40
N PHE A 89 4.65 0.03 -11.13
CA PHE A 89 5.85 0.46 -11.84
C PHE A 89 7.00 0.78 -10.88
N TYR A 90 6.70 1.46 -9.76
CA TYR A 90 7.69 1.75 -8.73
C TYR A 90 8.24 0.48 -8.10
N ILE A 91 7.36 -0.44 -7.68
CA ILE A 91 7.77 -1.72 -7.09
C ILE A 91 8.61 -2.53 -8.09
N PHE A 92 8.20 -2.60 -9.35
CA PHE A 92 8.94 -3.27 -10.41
C PHE A 92 10.35 -2.70 -10.57
N ILE A 93 10.50 -1.37 -10.60
CA ILE A 93 11.81 -0.71 -10.64
C ILE A 93 12.66 -1.08 -9.42
N GLN A 94 12.07 -1.12 -8.21
CA GLN A 94 12.82 -1.50 -7.01
C GLN A 94 13.34 -2.95 -7.09
N PHE A 95 12.55 -3.87 -7.64
CA PHE A 95 13.03 -5.24 -7.89
C PHE A 95 14.10 -5.32 -8.97
N LEU A 96 14.07 -4.45 -9.99
CA LEU A 96 15.12 -4.40 -11.02
C LEU A 96 16.46 -3.89 -10.46
N LYS A 97 16.43 -3.04 -9.43
CA LYS A 97 17.63 -2.51 -8.77
C LYS A 97 18.36 -3.53 -7.89
N LEU A 98 17.73 -4.66 -7.56
CA LEU A 98 18.35 -5.70 -6.74
C LEU A 98 19.55 -6.34 -7.46
N SER A 99 20.66 -6.49 -6.74
CA SER A 99 21.78 -7.33 -7.20
C SER A 99 21.40 -8.82 -7.21
N PRO A 100 22.10 -9.66 -7.99
CA PRO A 100 21.86 -11.11 -7.99
C PRO A 100 22.01 -11.76 -6.61
N GLN A 101 22.91 -11.23 -5.77
CA GLN A 101 23.17 -11.73 -4.41
C GLN A 101 22.02 -11.38 -3.45
N GLU A 102 21.55 -10.14 -3.47
CA GLU A 102 20.39 -9.69 -2.67
C GLU A 102 19.11 -10.41 -3.09
N SER A 103 18.93 -10.64 -4.40
CA SER A 103 17.80 -11.41 -4.92
C SER A 103 17.80 -12.87 -4.46
N LEU A 104 18.95 -13.40 -4.05
CA LEU A 104 19.12 -14.79 -3.60
C LEU A 104 18.88 -14.98 -2.10
N GLN A 105 19.11 -13.95 -1.30
CA GLN A 105 19.04 -14.03 0.16
C GLN A 105 17.63 -13.73 0.67
N ASP A 106 17.20 -12.47 0.63
CA ASP A 106 15.82 -12.06 0.94
C ASP A 106 15.43 -10.85 0.04
N PRO A 107 14.82 -11.10 -1.14
CA PRO A 107 14.51 -10.03 -2.09
C PRO A 107 13.51 -9.02 -1.51
N MET A 108 12.60 -9.45 -0.63
CA MET A 108 11.60 -8.56 -0.03
C MET A 108 12.24 -7.64 1.01
N TYR A 109 13.13 -8.16 1.84
CA TYR A 109 13.89 -7.37 2.81
C TYR A 109 14.64 -6.21 2.12
N HIS A 110 15.40 -6.52 1.07
CA HIS A 110 16.20 -5.54 0.33
C HIS A 110 15.33 -4.55 -0.48
N VAL A 111 14.17 -4.99 -1.01
CA VAL A 111 13.22 -4.08 -1.67
C VAL A 111 12.56 -3.12 -0.69
N LEU A 112 12.18 -3.59 0.50
CA LEU A 112 11.48 -2.76 1.48
C LEU A 112 12.41 -1.74 2.15
N LEU A 113 13.65 -2.14 2.47
CA LEU A 113 14.61 -1.28 3.18
C LEU A 113 15.29 -0.26 2.27
N HIS A 114 15.51 0.93 2.79
CA HIS A 114 16.31 1.94 2.12
C HIS A 114 17.80 1.54 2.14
N HIS A 115 18.45 1.52 0.97
CA HIS A 115 19.85 1.08 0.83
C HIS A 115 20.90 2.16 1.13
N ALA A 116 20.53 3.43 1.31
CA ALA A 116 21.51 4.46 1.66
C ALA A 116 21.59 4.65 3.19
N LYS A 117 22.82 4.52 3.68
CA LYS A 117 23.27 4.91 5.01
C LYS A 117 22.85 6.36 5.25
N LYS A 118 21.72 6.56 5.91
CA LYS A 118 21.32 7.89 6.33
C LYS A 118 22.16 8.22 7.57
N ASP A 119 23.18 9.05 7.37
CA ASP A 119 23.85 9.72 8.46
C ASP A 119 22.79 10.29 9.40
N ALA A 120 23.00 10.02 10.69
CA ALA A 120 22.11 10.35 11.77
C ALA A 120 21.92 11.87 11.88
N VAL A 121 21.05 12.43 11.05
CA VAL A 121 20.36 13.67 11.38
C VAL A 121 19.10 13.25 12.11
N GLU A 122 19.33 12.90 13.37
CA GLU A 122 18.31 12.70 14.38
C GLU A 122 17.61 14.05 14.59
N TYR A 123 16.65 14.37 13.72
CA TYR A 123 15.80 15.53 13.95
C TYR A 123 15.01 15.24 15.21
N LYS A 124 15.39 15.93 16.29
CA LYS A 124 14.83 15.84 17.65
C LYS A 124 13.34 16.19 17.61
N ARG A 125 12.52 15.27 17.12
CA ARG A 125 11.07 15.45 16.99
C ARG A 125 10.48 15.25 18.38
N LYS A 126 9.82 16.28 18.92
CA LYS A 126 9.16 16.24 20.23
C LYS A 126 8.13 15.11 20.37
N ALA A 127 7.65 14.53 19.25
CA ALA A 127 6.72 13.41 19.22
C ALA A 127 7.37 12.18 18.57
N SER A 128 7.18 11.02 19.21
CA SER A 128 7.58 9.72 18.65
C SER A 128 6.91 9.48 17.29
N PRO A 129 7.67 9.21 16.21
CA PRO A 129 7.10 8.95 14.89
C PRO A 129 6.17 7.73 14.89
N VAL A 130 6.44 6.74 15.74
CA VAL A 130 5.59 5.55 15.94
C VAL A 130 4.24 5.95 16.53
N VAL A 131 4.22 6.80 17.56
CA VAL A 131 2.97 7.27 18.17
C VAL A 131 2.16 8.10 17.18
N ALA A 132 2.80 8.98 16.42
CA ALA A 132 2.14 9.76 15.38
C ALA A 132 1.52 8.84 14.30
N ALA A 133 2.23 7.80 13.87
CA ALA A 133 1.71 6.83 12.91
C ALA A 133 0.52 6.04 13.47
N ARG A 134 0.56 5.60 14.74
CA ARG A 134 -0.58 4.92 15.38
C ARG A 134 -1.83 5.79 15.34
N ILE A 135 -1.71 7.03 15.80
CA ILE A 135 -2.83 7.99 15.80
C ILE A 135 -3.32 8.24 14.38
N GLY A 136 -2.41 8.46 13.42
CA GLY A 136 -2.74 8.72 12.03
C GLY A 136 -3.54 7.57 11.39
N PHE A 137 -3.02 6.34 11.44
CA PHE A 137 -3.72 5.18 10.88
C PHE A 137 -5.01 4.83 11.64
N SER A 138 -5.09 5.05 12.96
CA SER A 138 -6.34 4.92 13.69
C SER A 138 -7.40 5.92 13.22
N ILE A 139 -7.04 7.19 13.01
CA ILE A 139 -7.95 8.21 12.48
C ILE A 139 -8.41 7.84 11.07
N LEU A 140 -7.50 7.40 10.20
CA LEU A 140 -7.85 6.97 8.84
C LEU A 140 -8.79 5.75 8.83
N GLY A 141 -8.55 4.77 9.70
CA GLY A 141 -9.44 3.62 9.85
C GLY A 141 -10.84 4.02 10.33
N CYS A 142 -10.93 4.91 11.33
CA CYS A 142 -12.21 5.46 11.80
C CYS A 142 -12.91 6.29 10.72
N LEU A 143 -12.16 7.07 9.92
CA LEU A 143 -12.70 7.83 8.79
C LEU A 143 -13.32 6.91 7.75
N MET A 144 -12.63 5.82 7.39
CA MET A 144 -13.18 4.85 6.44
C MET A 144 -14.42 4.15 7.01
N LEU A 145 -14.37 3.71 8.27
CA LEU A 145 -15.52 3.09 8.94
C LEU A 145 -16.74 4.04 8.97
N GLY A 146 -16.51 5.31 9.32
CA GLY A 146 -17.55 6.35 9.31
C GLY A 146 -18.12 6.58 7.92
N THR A 147 -17.25 6.66 6.90
CA THR A 147 -17.66 6.78 5.48
C THR A 147 -18.52 5.60 5.06
N LEU A 148 -18.11 4.37 5.39
CA LEU A 148 -18.84 3.15 5.04
C LEU A 148 -20.21 3.08 5.73
N ILE A 149 -20.29 3.37 7.04
CA ILE A 149 -21.55 3.40 7.78
C ILE A 149 -22.47 4.48 7.21
N TYR A 150 -21.95 5.69 6.99
CA TYR A 150 -22.71 6.80 6.43
C TYR A 150 -23.33 6.41 5.08
N THR A 151 -22.50 5.94 4.14
CA THR A 151 -22.96 5.57 2.80
C THR A 151 -23.95 4.40 2.83
N LEU A 152 -23.73 3.39 3.70
CA LEU A 152 -24.69 2.30 3.88
C LEU A 152 -26.05 2.78 4.38
N VAL A 153 -26.07 3.70 5.34
CA VAL A 153 -27.31 4.23 5.93
C VAL A 153 -28.04 5.15 4.95
N THR A 154 -27.32 5.99 4.20
CA THR A 154 -27.95 6.98 3.31
C THR A 154 -28.28 6.41 1.93
N ASP A 155 -27.44 5.52 1.40
CA ASP A 155 -27.50 5.08 0.00
C ASP A 155 -27.82 3.57 -0.13
N GLY A 156 -27.85 2.83 0.99
CA GLY A 156 -28.17 1.41 1.01
C GLY A 156 -26.98 0.54 0.59
N SER A 157 -27.26 -0.65 0.05
CA SER A 157 -26.22 -1.64 -0.30
C SER A 157 -25.32 -1.21 -1.46
N PRO A 158 -24.00 -1.49 -1.41
CA PRO A 158 -23.09 -1.28 -2.54
C PRO A 158 -23.29 -2.28 -3.68
N PHE A 159 -23.97 -3.40 -3.43
CA PHE A 159 -24.13 -4.50 -4.40
C PHE A 159 -25.33 -4.29 -5.32
N ARG A 160 -25.37 -3.15 -6.00
CA ARG A 160 -26.40 -2.80 -6.99
C ARG A 160 -25.78 -2.64 -8.36
N LYS A 161 -26.37 -3.28 -9.38
CA LYS A 161 -25.84 -3.25 -10.76
C LYS A 161 -25.66 -1.84 -11.31
N GLU A 162 -26.54 -0.92 -10.92
CA GLU A 162 -26.52 0.49 -11.33
C GLU A 162 -25.26 1.23 -10.91
N LEU A 163 -24.59 0.80 -9.83
CA LEU A 163 -23.37 1.42 -9.33
C LEU A 163 -22.13 0.99 -10.14
N PHE A 164 -22.20 -0.15 -10.85
CA PHE A 164 -21.09 -0.71 -11.63
C PHE A 164 -20.98 -0.05 -13.01
N THR A 165 -20.79 1.27 -13.03
CA THR A 165 -20.43 2.01 -14.25
C THR A 165 -19.03 1.61 -14.74
N PRO A 166 -18.67 1.87 -16.01
CA PRO A 166 -17.32 1.58 -16.52
C PRO A 166 -16.21 2.18 -15.65
N TRP A 167 -16.38 3.42 -15.20
CA TRP A 167 -15.45 4.07 -14.29
C TRP A 167 -15.42 3.45 -12.89
N MET A 168 -16.56 3.06 -12.32
CA MET A 168 -16.55 2.33 -11.04
C MET A 168 -15.76 1.02 -11.16
N ALA A 169 -15.97 0.27 -12.24
CA ALA A 169 -15.23 -0.97 -12.49
C ALA A 169 -13.73 -0.70 -12.62
N ALA A 170 -13.32 0.32 -13.38
CA ALA A 170 -11.92 0.72 -13.51
C ALA A 170 -11.29 1.12 -12.17
N THR A 171 -12.00 1.90 -11.34
CA THR A 171 -11.54 2.29 -10.00
C THR A 171 -11.42 1.09 -9.07
N LEU A 172 -12.33 0.12 -9.14
CA LEU A 172 -12.22 -1.12 -8.36
C LEU A 172 -11.03 -1.96 -8.81
N VAL A 173 -10.77 -2.07 -10.11
CA VAL A 173 -9.56 -2.74 -10.62
C VAL A 173 -8.31 -2.06 -10.06
N ASP A 174 -8.23 -0.74 -10.14
CA ASP A 174 -7.12 0.05 -9.60
C ASP A 174 -6.92 -0.21 -8.10
N PHE A 175 -8.02 -0.14 -7.33
CA PHE A 175 -8.06 -0.43 -5.91
C PHE A 175 -7.52 -1.82 -5.58
N TYR A 176 -8.02 -2.87 -6.25
CA TYR A 176 -7.61 -4.23 -5.94
C TYR A 176 -6.16 -4.52 -6.35
N ILE A 177 -5.61 -3.84 -7.36
CA ILE A 177 -4.18 -3.95 -7.67
C ILE A 177 -3.33 -3.39 -6.51
N ASN A 178 -3.72 -2.26 -5.92
CA ASN A 178 -3.07 -1.77 -4.71
C ASN A 178 -3.24 -2.72 -3.51
N VAL A 179 -4.42 -3.35 -3.37
CA VAL A 179 -4.63 -4.41 -2.36
C VAL A 179 -3.71 -5.60 -2.58
N VAL A 180 -3.43 -5.99 -3.83
CA VAL A 180 -2.43 -7.04 -4.13
C VAL A 180 -1.03 -6.61 -3.67
N ALA A 181 -0.62 -5.37 -3.91
CA ALA A 181 0.66 -4.86 -3.44
C ALA A 181 0.78 -4.94 -1.90
N LEU A 182 -0.26 -4.54 -1.18
CA LEU A 182 -0.34 -4.65 0.29
C LEU A 182 -0.37 -6.11 0.74
N SER A 183 -1.08 -6.98 0.02
CA SER A 183 -1.18 -8.41 0.32
C SER A 183 0.17 -9.13 0.19
N VAL A 184 0.97 -8.77 -0.82
CA VAL A 184 2.36 -9.27 -0.96
C VAL A 184 3.20 -8.88 0.25
N TRP A 185 3.07 -7.64 0.73
CA TRP A 185 3.76 -7.20 1.94
C TRP A 185 3.28 -7.94 3.20
N VAL A 186 1.97 -8.12 3.38
CA VAL A 186 1.41 -8.90 4.51
C VAL A 186 1.88 -10.35 4.47
N ALA A 187 1.86 -10.99 3.29
CA ALA A 187 2.31 -12.37 3.13
C ALA A 187 3.80 -12.57 3.46
N TYR A 188 4.64 -11.57 3.14
CA TYR A 188 6.05 -11.57 3.55
C TYR A 188 6.21 -11.41 5.07
N LYS A 189 5.37 -10.60 5.68
CA LYS A 189 5.51 -10.20 7.08
C LYS A 189 4.97 -11.21 8.07
N GLU A 190 3.90 -11.91 7.71
CA GLU A 190 3.26 -12.91 8.56
C GLU A 190 4.07 -14.19 8.66
N SER A 191 4.30 -14.67 9.89
CA SER A 191 5.10 -15.88 10.14
C SER A 191 4.35 -17.17 9.83
N SER A 192 3.01 -17.11 9.74
CA SER A 192 2.18 -18.28 9.45
C SER A 192 1.31 -18.04 8.22
N PHE A 193 1.23 -19.06 7.36
CA PHE A 193 0.42 -19.03 6.15
C PHE A 193 -1.07 -18.78 6.47
N ILE A 194 -1.59 -19.35 7.56
CA ILE A 194 -2.99 -19.17 7.97
C ILE A 194 -3.25 -17.71 8.34
N SER A 195 -2.37 -17.09 9.14
CA SER A 195 -2.49 -15.67 9.49
C SER A 195 -2.44 -14.79 8.23
N ALA A 196 -1.49 -15.06 7.32
CA ALA A 196 -1.40 -14.34 6.05
C ALA A 196 -2.70 -14.43 5.24
N VAL A 197 -3.26 -15.63 5.09
CA VAL A 197 -4.51 -15.84 4.35
C VAL A 197 -5.68 -15.11 5.02
N LEU A 198 -5.80 -15.17 6.35
CA LEU A 198 -6.85 -14.45 7.08
C LEU A 198 -6.75 -12.94 6.86
N TRP A 199 -5.57 -12.36 6.97
CA TRP A 199 -5.36 -10.94 6.72
C TRP A 199 -5.65 -10.54 5.28
N ILE A 200 -5.25 -11.35 4.30
CA ILE A 200 -5.54 -11.10 2.89
C ILE A 200 -7.06 -11.13 2.62
N ILE A 201 -7.78 -12.10 3.19
CA ILE A 201 -9.25 -12.13 3.10
C ILE A 201 -9.84 -10.86 3.70
N LEU A 202 -9.38 -10.43 4.87
CA LEU A 202 -9.84 -9.19 5.51
C LEU A 202 -9.50 -7.94 4.67
N LEU A 203 -8.36 -7.90 3.97
CA LEU A 203 -8.01 -6.80 3.06
C LEU A 203 -8.94 -6.75 1.86
N ILE A 204 -9.30 -7.89 1.29
CA ILE A 204 -10.24 -7.98 0.16
C ILE A 204 -11.65 -7.57 0.60
N CYS A 205 -12.08 -7.97 1.79
CA CYS A 205 -13.45 -7.72 2.26
C CYS A 205 -13.67 -6.31 2.82
N PHE A 206 -12.69 -5.75 3.54
CA PHE A 206 -12.85 -4.49 4.29
C PHE A 206 -11.87 -3.39 3.87
N GLY A 207 -11.03 -3.64 2.87
CA GLY A 207 -10.17 -2.64 2.28
C GLY A 207 -9.24 -1.97 3.28
N SER A 208 -9.23 -0.65 3.25
CA SER A 208 -8.35 0.19 4.06
C SER A 208 -8.62 0.17 5.55
N ILE A 209 -9.81 -0.27 6.00
CA ILE A 209 -10.06 -0.50 7.43
C ILE A 209 -9.09 -1.57 7.93
N THR A 210 -8.99 -2.70 7.21
CA THR A 210 -8.05 -3.77 7.54
C THR A 210 -6.61 -3.30 7.41
N THR A 211 -6.26 -2.55 6.37
CA THR A 211 -4.91 -1.97 6.21
C THR A 211 -4.53 -1.13 7.44
N CYS A 212 -5.42 -0.26 7.91
CA CYS A 212 -5.20 0.57 9.08
C CYS A 212 -5.06 -0.27 10.36
N VAL A 213 -5.97 -1.23 10.58
CA VAL A 213 -5.92 -2.13 11.74
C VAL A 213 -4.61 -2.91 11.76
N TYR A 214 -4.22 -3.50 10.63
CA TYR A 214 -2.99 -4.26 10.50
C TYR A 214 -1.75 -3.40 10.80
N ILE A 215 -1.67 -2.20 10.23
CA ILE A 215 -0.54 -1.30 10.47
C ILE A 215 -0.50 -0.87 11.94
N VAL A 216 -1.64 -0.51 12.53
CA VAL A 216 -1.73 -0.09 13.94
C VAL A 216 -1.30 -1.24 14.88
N GLU A 217 -1.79 -2.46 14.64
CA GLU A 217 -1.39 -3.65 15.41
C GLU A 217 0.13 -3.85 15.34
N GLN A 218 0.70 -3.70 14.16
CA GLN A 218 2.14 -3.85 13.95
C GLN A 218 2.95 -2.72 14.58
N LEU A 219 2.41 -1.50 14.61
CA LEU A 219 3.01 -0.37 15.31
C LEU A 219 2.97 -0.55 16.83
N PHE A 220 1.97 -1.25 17.40
CA PHE A 220 1.92 -1.53 18.84
C PHE A 220 3.03 -2.48 19.32
N GLN A 221 3.60 -3.27 18.42
CA GLN A 221 4.76 -4.13 18.72
C GLN A 221 6.09 -3.37 18.77
N LEU A 222 6.09 -2.08 18.42
CA LEU A 222 7.25 -1.19 18.46
C LEU A 222 7.23 -0.31 19.72
N THR A 223 8.40 0.01 20.26
CA THR A 223 8.54 1.02 21.32
C THR A 223 8.45 2.43 20.71
N SER A 224 8.11 3.45 21.51
CA SER A 224 8.08 4.83 21.03
C SER A 224 9.43 5.35 20.52
N GLN A 225 10.53 4.74 20.95
CA GLN A 225 11.90 5.07 20.51
C GLN A 225 12.34 4.27 19.28
N ASP A 226 11.58 3.26 18.87
CA ASP A 226 11.92 2.45 17.69
C ASP A 226 11.73 3.26 16.40
N PRO A 227 12.58 3.04 15.38
CA PRO A 227 12.40 3.69 14.10
C PRO A 227 11.24 3.04 13.33
N LEU A 228 10.47 3.89 12.64
CA LEU A 228 9.21 3.50 12.00
C LEU A 228 9.37 2.43 10.91
N TYR A 229 10.53 2.37 10.24
CA TYR A 229 10.77 1.40 9.17
C TYR A 229 10.76 -0.05 9.65
N LEU A 230 10.93 -0.32 10.95
CA LEU A 230 10.81 -1.67 11.51
C LEU A 230 9.41 -2.25 11.34
N VAL A 231 8.41 -1.42 11.09
CA VAL A 231 7.07 -1.87 10.74
C VAL A 231 7.04 -2.57 9.38
N LEU A 232 7.98 -2.31 8.47
CA LEU A 232 8.01 -2.96 7.16
C LEU A 232 8.48 -4.41 7.23
N LEU A 233 9.30 -4.74 8.24
CA LEU A 233 9.99 -6.01 8.36
C LEU A 233 9.15 -7.08 9.06
N ASN A 234 9.46 -8.35 8.73
CA ASN A 234 8.99 -9.51 9.46
C ASN A 234 9.60 -9.58 10.88
N LYS A 235 9.11 -10.51 11.71
CA LYS A 235 9.54 -10.62 13.11
C LYS A 235 11.02 -11.01 13.27
N ASP A 236 11.52 -11.91 12.43
CA ASP A 236 12.89 -12.42 12.50
C ASP A 236 13.91 -11.32 12.18
N ASN A 237 13.71 -10.63 11.06
CA ASN A 237 14.56 -9.52 10.63
C ASN A 237 14.46 -8.32 11.59
N ARG A 238 13.30 -8.13 12.26
CA ARG A 238 13.13 -7.13 13.32
C ARG A 238 13.95 -7.47 14.56
N ALA A 239 13.98 -8.75 14.96
CA ALA A 239 14.77 -9.18 16.11
C ALA A 239 16.27 -9.00 15.84
N GLU A 240 16.76 -9.43 14.68
CA GLU A 240 18.14 -9.26 14.24
C GLU A 240 18.58 -7.78 14.26
N ASN A 241 17.78 -6.88 13.67
CA ASN A 241 18.05 -5.44 13.66
C ASN A 241 18.01 -4.78 15.05
N ARG A 242 17.35 -5.38 16.04
CA ARG A 242 17.37 -4.90 17.43
C ARG A 242 18.65 -5.37 18.13
N TYR A 243 19.10 -6.61 17.91
CA TYR A 243 20.35 -7.13 18.46
C TYR A 243 21.58 -6.38 17.94
N GLU A 244 21.63 -6.03 16.66
CA GLU A 244 22.75 -5.23 16.11
C GLU A 244 22.85 -3.82 16.69
N ARG A 245 21.79 -3.35 17.38
CA ARG A 245 21.71 -1.99 17.95
C ARG A 245 21.95 -1.92 19.46
N THR A 246 22.06 -3.05 20.15
CA THR A 246 22.37 -3.17 21.58
C THR A 246 23.84 -3.48 21.80
#